data_AF-A0A0A1CXT0-F1
#
_entry.id   AF-A0A0A1CXT0-F1
#
_cell.length_a   1.000
_cell.length_b   1.000
_cell.length_c   1.000
_cell.angle_alpha   90.00
_cell.angle_beta   90.00
_cell.angle_gamma   90.00
#
_symmetry.space_group_name_H-M   'P 1'
#
loop_
_entity.id
_entity.type
_entity.pdbx_description
1 polymer ?
#
loop_
_entity_poly.entity_id
_entity_poly.type
_entity_poly.pdbx_seq_one_letter_code
_entity_poly.pdbx_strand_id
1 'polypeptide(L)'
;MKSQISQLRSRGFLSTEDVAAFTHLSTTDLIRQLESDDAVERSAAIHLLSQTAQSGASVNRIFAERLTRETKLYTKIVLCEALQTGGEETAHVLIPLLGTIGRNQHKHPSPEAFKKSSYPLPRDIVARVLARMDPTVLPILTAAVHDGPRVQVVEVIDAVGFMCFYSSVTATDRLAALRALIGRLHSSLNDELMRWKIVRAFESFNHSDTLTILQEVIDECAIPAIRQEAQRSLTLAVKQPAM
;
A
#
# COMPACT_ATOMS: atom_id res chain seq x y z
N MET A 1 10.02 -13.55 -23.93
CA MET A 1 8.92 -14.44 -24.33
C MET A 1 7.61 -13.65 -24.21
N LYS A 2 6.97 -13.29 -25.33
CA LYS A 2 5.65 -12.64 -25.27
C LYS A 2 4.65 -13.71 -24.82
N SER A 3 3.99 -13.51 -23.68
CA SER A 3 2.91 -14.38 -23.23
C SER A 3 1.88 -14.52 -24.35
N GLN A 4 1.40 -15.74 -24.62
CA GLN A 4 0.31 -15.93 -25.57
C GLN A 4 -0.97 -15.30 -25.01
N ILE A 5 -1.83 -14.76 -25.88
CA ILE A 5 -3.06 -14.04 -25.48
C ILE A 5 -3.95 -14.91 -24.57
N SER A 6 -4.07 -16.20 -24.85
CA SER A 6 -4.79 -17.16 -24.01
C SER A 6 -4.27 -17.22 -22.56
N GLN A 7 -2.95 -17.18 -22.37
CA GLN A 7 -2.33 -17.15 -21.04
C GLN A 7 -2.63 -15.85 -20.31
N LEU A 8 -2.63 -14.71 -21.01
CA LEU A 8 -3.01 -13.41 -20.42
C LEU A 8 -4.47 -13.42 -19.98
N ARG A 9 -5.38 -13.89 -20.85
CA ARG A 9 -6.81 -14.00 -20.55
C ARG A 9 -7.10 -14.93 -19.36
N SER A 10 -6.44 -16.08 -19.27
CA SER A 10 -6.58 -17.00 -18.12
C SER A 10 -6.19 -16.38 -16.77
N ARG A 11 -5.44 -15.26 -16.79
CA ARG A 11 -5.01 -14.48 -15.64
C ARG A 11 -5.87 -13.23 -15.42
N GLY A 12 -6.96 -13.07 -16.19
CA GLY A 12 -7.93 -11.98 -16.10
C GLY A 12 -7.58 -10.74 -16.93
N PHE A 13 -6.69 -10.86 -17.92
CA PHE A 13 -6.36 -9.73 -18.78
C PHE A 13 -7.59 -9.30 -19.59
N LEU A 14 -7.92 -8.02 -19.48
CA LEU A 14 -9.15 -7.42 -20.00
C LEU A 14 -8.83 -6.58 -21.23
N SER A 15 -9.54 -6.81 -22.35
CA SER A 15 -9.50 -5.92 -23.52
C SER A 15 -10.67 -4.93 -23.54
N THR A 16 -10.63 -3.96 -24.45
CA THR A 16 -11.71 -3.00 -24.68
C THR A 16 -13.00 -3.69 -25.15
N GLU A 17 -12.87 -4.71 -25.99
CA GLU A 17 -14.00 -5.50 -26.51
C GLU A 17 -14.63 -6.33 -25.38
N ASP A 18 -13.80 -6.89 -24.49
CA ASP A 18 -14.28 -7.60 -23.31
C ASP A 18 -15.14 -6.67 -22.45
N VAL A 19 -14.70 -5.43 -22.17
CA VAL A 19 -15.52 -4.46 -21.41
C VAL A 19 -16.84 -4.15 -22.11
N ALA A 20 -16.79 -3.86 -23.41
CA ALA A 20 -17.97 -3.51 -24.20
C ALA A 20 -19.07 -4.57 -24.09
N ALA A 21 -18.70 -5.85 -24.06
CA ALA A 21 -19.63 -6.97 -23.95
C ALA A 21 -20.47 -6.95 -22.66
N PHE A 22 -20.01 -6.35 -21.56
CA PHE A 22 -20.72 -6.34 -20.27
C PHE A 22 -21.40 -5.00 -19.95
N THR A 23 -21.26 -3.98 -20.80
CA THR A 23 -21.83 -2.62 -20.57
C THR A 23 -23.35 -2.58 -20.44
N HIS A 24 -24.05 -3.58 -21.00
CA HIS A 24 -25.50 -3.70 -20.94
C HIS A 24 -26.02 -4.26 -19.60
N LEU A 25 -25.14 -4.79 -18.74
CA LEU A 25 -25.54 -5.41 -17.49
C LEU A 25 -25.91 -4.37 -16.42
N SER A 26 -26.88 -4.73 -15.57
CA SER A 26 -27.23 -3.94 -14.40
C SER A 26 -26.14 -4.03 -13.32
N THR A 27 -26.12 -3.09 -12.37
CA THR A 27 -25.22 -3.14 -11.20
C THR A 27 -25.34 -4.47 -10.45
N THR A 28 -26.56 -4.99 -10.29
CA THR A 28 -26.82 -6.29 -9.63
C THR A 28 -26.20 -7.44 -10.41
N ASP A 29 -26.31 -7.42 -11.74
CA ASP A 29 -25.74 -8.47 -12.58
C ASP A 29 -24.21 -8.40 -12.61
N LEU A 30 -23.65 -7.19 -12.64
CA LEU A 30 -22.21 -6.99 -12.53
C LEU A 30 -21.66 -7.49 -11.19
N ILE A 31 -22.37 -7.25 -10.08
CA ILE A 31 -21.99 -7.80 -8.77
C ILE A 31 -21.97 -9.34 -8.81
N ARG A 32 -22.96 -9.96 -9.48
CA ARG A 32 -22.98 -11.42 -9.66
C ARG A 32 -21.77 -11.91 -10.44
N GLN A 33 -21.33 -11.16 -11.46
CA GLN A 33 -20.16 -11.51 -12.27
C GLN A 33 -18.83 -11.49 -11.51
N LEU A 34 -18.77 -10.90 -10.31
CA LEU A 34 -17.58 -10.99 -9.45
C LEU A 34 -17.30 -12.42 -8.97
N GLU A 35 -18.31 -13.30 -9.01
CA GLU A 35 -18.19 -14.72 -8.64
C GLU A 35 -18.07 -15.66 -9.85
N SER A 36 -17.96 -15.12 -11.08
CA SER A 36 -17.73 -15.94 -12.28
C SER A 36 -16.44 -16.75 -12.15
N ASP A 37 -16.42 -17.97 -12.71
CA ASP A 37 -15.20 -18.77 -12.84
C ASP A 37 -14.20 -18.14 -13.84
N ASP A 38 -14.69 -17.36 -14.80
CA ASP A 38 -13.87 -16.65 -15.78
C ASP A 38 -13.26 -15.37 -15.18
N ALA A 39 -11.93 -15.30 -15.22
CA ALA A 39 -11.17 -14.17 -14.69
C ALA A 39 -11.39 -12.86 -15.46
N VAL A 40 -11.67 -12.94 -16.76
CA VAL A 40 -11.94 -11.79 -17.63
C VAL A 40 -13.30 -11.20 -17.30
N GLU A 41 -14.32 -12.03 -17.08
CA GLU A 41 -15.65 -11.56 -16.66
C GLU A 41 -15.60 -10.82 -15.33
N ARG A 42 -14.87 -11.36 -14.35
CA ARG A 42 -14.63 -10.68 -13.08
C ARG A 42 -13.93 -9.34 -13.30
N SER A 43 -12.85 -9.31 -14.08
CA SER A 43 -12.13 -8.07 -14.39
C SER A 43 -13.02 -7.02 -15.05
N ALA A 44 -13.88 -7.42 -16.01
CA ALA A 44 -14.82 -6.54 -16.69
C ALA A 44 -15.85 -5.97 -15.70
N ALA A 45 -16.40 -6.82 -14.83
CA ALA A 45 -17.36 -6.42 -13.82
C ALA A 45 -16.78 -5.40 -12.82
N ILE A 46 -15.57 -5.63 -12.33
CA ILE A 46 -14.87 -4.68 -11.43
C ILE A 46 -14.67 -3.34 -12.14
N HIS A 47 -14.17 -3.37 -13.38
CA HIS A 47 -13.92 -2.17 -14.16
C HIS A 47 -15.20 -1.34 -14.33
N LEU A 48 -16.29 -1.96 -14.77
CA LEU A 48 -17.57 -1.30 -14.99
C LEU A 48 -18.17 -0.76 -13.70
N LEU A 49 -18.21 -1.57 -12.63
CA LEU A 49 -18.72 -1.15 -11.32
C LEU A 49 -17.97 0.06 -10.77
N SER A 50 -16.64 0.08 -10.93
CA SER A 50 -15.79 1.19 -10.45
C SER A 50 -16.08 2.54 -11.14
N GLN A 51 -16.67 2.50 -12.34
CA GLN A 51 -17.03 3.68 -13.14
C GLN A 51 -18.46 4.18 -12.91
N THR A 52 -19.29 3.41 -12.19
CA THR A 52 -20.69 3.81 -11.96
C THR A 52 -20.78 4.96 -10.96
N ALA A 53 -21.82 5.79 -11.05
CA ALA A 53 -22.14 6.80 -10.02
C ALA A 53 -22.45 6.17 -8.63
N GLN A 54 -22.71 4.86 -8.61
CA GLN A 54 -22.93 4.04 -7.41
C GLN A 54 -21.63 3.43 -6.86
N SER A 55 -20.49 3.72 -7.49
CA SER A 55 -19.15 3.43 -6.99
C SER A 55 -18.96 4.21 -5.70
N GLY A 56 -19.29 3.54 -4.60
CA GLY A 56 -19.27 4.09 -3.26
C GLY A 56 -18.85 3.00 -2.28
N ALA A 57 -18.98 3.29 -0.99
CA ALA A 57 -18.42 2.41 0.02
C ALA A 57 -18.98 0.99 0.04
N SER A 58 -20.25 0.78 -0.35
CA SER A 58 -20.85 -0.55 -0.46
C SER A 58 -20.15 -1.42 -1.50
N VAL A 59 -19.89 -0.88 -2.70
CA VAL A 59 -19.15 -1.57 -3.77
C VAL A 59 -17.70 -1.81 -3.34
N ASN A 60 -17.06 -0.84 -2.69
CA ASN A 60 -15.68 -1.00 -2.23
C ASN A 60 -15.53 -2.07 -1.14
N ARG A 61 -16.54 -2.27 -0.28
CA ARG A 61 -16.57 -3.41 0.65
C ARG A 61 -16.61 -4.75 -0.09
N ILE A 62 -17.43 -4.86 -1.14
CA ILE A 62 -17.50 -6.06 -1.98
C ILE A 62 -16.15 -6.31 -2.67
N PHE A 63 -15.50 -5.26 -3.20
CA PHE A 63 -14.17 -5.38 -3.80
C PHE A 63 -13.10 -5.79 -2.79
N ALA A 64 -13.12 -5.22 -1.58
CA ALA A 64 -12.19 -5.60 -0.52
C ALA A 64 -12.36 -7.07 -0.12
N GLU A 65 -13.60 -7.54 0.03
CA GLU A 65 -13.89 -8.96 0.27
C GLU A 65 -13.39 -9.82 -0.90
N ARG A 66 -13.67 -9.42 -2.14
CA ARG A 66 -13.24 -10.17 -3.32
C ARG A 66 -11.72 -10.27 -3.42
N LEU A 67 -10.99 -9.22 -3.02
CA LEU A 67 -9.53 -9.18 -3.01
C LEU A 67 -8.92 -10.25 -2.09
N THR A 68 -9.59 -10.60 -0.99
CA THR A 68 -9.12 -11.64 -0.04
C THR A 68 -9.05 -13.03 -0.70
N ARG A 69 -9.94 -13.32 -1.65
CA ARG A 69 -10.07 -14.63 -2.31
C ARG A 69 -9.63 -14.65 -3.78
N GLU A 70 -9.26 -13.51 -4.37
CA GLU A 70 -8.82 -13.48 -5.77
C GLU A 70 -7.45 -14.16 -5.93
N THR A 71 -7.26 -14.88 -7.04
CA THR A 71 -6.04 -15.63 -7.35
C THR A 71 -5.40 -15.17 -8.66
N LYS A 72 -6.16 -14.54 -9.55
CA LYS A 72 -5.74 -14.14 -10.89
C LYS A 72 -5.09 -12.76 -10.88
N LEU A 73 -3.94 -12.65 -11.54
CA LEU A 73 -3.08 -11.46 -11.43
C LEU A 73 -3.78 -10.20 -11.94
N TYR A 74 -4.32 -10.21 -13.16
CA TYR A 74 -4.87 -9.00 -13.75
C TYR A 74 -6.19 -8.60 -13.07
N THR A 75 -6.98 -9.57 -12.63
CA THR A 75 -8.16 -9.28 -11.80
C THR A 75 -7.78 -8.61 -10.48
N LYS A 76 -6.69 -9.03 -9.82
CA LYS A 76 -6.15 -8.32 -8.64
C LYS A 76 -5.73 -6.90 -8.95
N ILE A 77 -5.09 -6.68 -10.10
CA ILE A 77 -4.64 -5.34 -10.51
C ILE A 77 -5.85 -4.42 -10.65
N VAL A 78 -6.88 -4.83 -11.39
CA VAL A 78 -8.10 -4.02 -11.56
C VAL A 78 -8.82 -3.80 -10.23
N LEU A 79 -8.89 -4.79 -9.34
CA LEU A 79 -9.42 -4.60 -7.96
C LEU A 79 -8.64 -3.55 -7.19
N CYS A 80 -7.30 -3.63 -7.23
CA CYS A 80 -6.46 -2.67 -6.52
C CYS A 80 -6.63 -1.26 -7.08
N GLU A 81 -6.74 -1.11 -8.40
CA GLU A 81 -6.98 0.17 -9.06
C GLU A 81 -8.34 0.75 -8.70
N ALA A 82 -9.39 -0.08 -8.68
CA ALA A 82 -10.72 0.34 -8.24
C ALA A 82 -10.76 0.77 -6.76
N LEU A 83 -10.07 0.04 -5.87
CA LEU A 83 -10.03 0.38 -4.45
C LEU A 83 -9.20 1.64 -4.16
N GLN A 84 -8.21 1.97 -5.00
CA GLN A 84 -7.39 3.18 -4.85
C GLN A 84 -8.18 4.48 -5.03
N THR A 85 -9.29 4.45 -5.77
CA THR A 85 -10.13 5.64 -5.99
C THR A 85 -11.13 5.88 -4.85
N GLY A 86 -11.20 4.97 -3.87
CA GLY A 86 -12.03 5.14 -2.68
C GLY A 86 -11.51 6.24 -1.74
N GLY A 87 -12.39 6.69 -0.84
CA GLY A 87 -12.05 7.64 0.21
C GLY A 87 -11.81 6.99 1.57
N GLU A 88 -11.95 7.78 2.63
CA GLU A 88 -11.74 7.38 4.03
C GLU A 88 -12.46 6.09 4.44
N GLU A 89 -13.73 5.91 4.06
CA GLU A 89 -14.47 4.70 4.40
C GLU A 89 -13.84 3.45 3.78
N THR A 90 -13.27 3.58 2.58
CA THR A 90 -12.55 2.47 1.93
C THR A 90 -11.25 2.17 2.67
N ALA A 91 -10.52 3.19 3.12
CA ALA A 91 -9.32 2.99 3.93
C ALA A 91 -9.64 2.25 5.24
N HIS A 92 -10.74 2.58 5.91
CA HIS A 92 -11.20 1.87 7.11
C HIS A 92 -11.54 0.39 6.86
N VAL A 93 -12.09 0.05 5.70
CA VAL A 93 -12.35 -1.34 5.31
C VAL A 93 -11.06 -2.09 5.02
N LEU A 94 -10.07 -1.41 4.44
CA LEU A 94 -8.81 -2.01 4.01
C LEU A 94 -7.83 -2.25 5.16
N ILE A 95 -7.70 -1.31 6.12
CA ILE A 95 -6.73 -1.41 7.22
C ILE A 95 -6.80 -2.77 7.97
N PRO A 96 -7.97 -3.31 8.32
CA PRO A 96 -8.08 -4.64 8.95
C PRO A 96 -7.45 -5.78 8.14
N LEU A 97 -7.32 -5.63 6.81
CA LEU A 97 -6.79 -6.64 5.89
C LEU A 97 -5.26 -6.58 5.72
N LEU A 98 -4.59 -5.54 6.25
CA LEU A 98 -3.14 -5.40 6.19
C LEU A 98 -2.42 -6.62 6.79
N GLY A 99 -1.45 -7.16 6.04
CA GLY A 99 -0.67 -8.32 6.46
C GLY A 99 -1.40 -9.66 6.37
N THR A 100 -2.65 -9.69 5.91
CA THR A 100 -3.47 -10.91 5.88
C THR A 100 -3.58 -11.55 4.49
N ILE A 101 -3.37 -10.79 3.41
CA ILE A 101 -3.57 -11.26 2.04
C ILE A 101 -2.23 -11.64 1.39
N GLY A 102 -2.11 -12.90 0.99
CA GLY A 102 -0.92 -13.41 0.30
C GLY A 102 0.25 -13.70 1.24
N ARG A 103 1.47 -13.78 0.68
CA ARG A 103 2.69 -14.17 1.41
C ARG A 103 3.94 -13.36 0.99
N ASN A 104 3.73 -12.22 0.33
CA ASN A 104 4.81 -11.41 -0.23
C ASN A 104 5.46 -10.46 0.79
N GLN A 105 4.82 -10.27 1.94
CA GLN A 105 5.25 -9.37 3.00
C GLN A 105 6.66 -9.73 3.50
N HIS A 106 7.39 -8.72 3.96
CA HIS A 106 8.67 -8.95 4.62
C HIS A 106 8.44 -9.65 5.96
N LYS A 107 9.16 -10.74 6.21
CA LYS A 107 9.18 -11.40 7.53
C LYS A 107 10.32 -10.91 8.42
N HIS A 108 11.39 -10.42 7.79
CA HIS A 108 12.60 -9.91 8.42
C HIS A 108 13.14 -8.73 7.59
N PRO A 109 14.01 -7.88 8.18
CA PRO A 109 14.76 -6.89 7.42
C PRO A 109 15.47 -7.51 6.21
N SER A 110 15.40 -6.86 5.06
CA SER A 110 16.09 -7.34 3.86
C SER A 110 17.61 -7.20 4.05
N PRO A 111 18.41 -8.27 3.90
CA PRO A 111 19.87 -8.14 3.93
C PRO A 111 20.42 -7.44 2.69
N GLU A 112 19.66 -7.45 1.59
CA GLU A 112 20.01 -6.74 0.37
C GLU A 112 19.54 -5.29 0.43
N ALA A 113 20.49 -4.37 0.24
CA ALA A 113 20.21 -2.95 0.14
C ALA A 113 19.36 -2.62 -1.10
N PHE A 114 18.35 -1.78 -0.91
CA PHE A 114 17.53 -1.27 -2.01
C PHE A 114 18.25 -0.14 -2.76
N LYS A 115 18.68 -0.40 -4.00
CA LYS A 115 19.63 0.48 -4.72
C LYS A 115 19.00 1.67 -5.44
N LYS A 116 17.66 1.80 -5.45
CA LYS A 116 16.98 2.90 -6.17
C LYS A 116 16.77 4.10 -5.26
N SER A 117 16.78 5.29 -5.86
CA SER A 117 16.46 6.56 -5.20
C SER A 117 14.95 6.80 -5.02
N SER A 118 14.12 5.95 -5.61
CA SER A 118 12.67 5.90 -5.40
C SER A 118 12.33 5.29 -4.04
N TYR A 119 11.21 5.65 -3.42
CA TYR A 119 10.69 4.91 -2.27
C TYR A 119 10.24 3.50 -2.71
N PRO A 120 10.56 2.42 -1.96
CA PRO A 120 10.17 1.06 -2.30
C PRO A 120 8.66 0.86 -2.35
N LEU A 121 8.17 0.14 -3.36
CA LEU A 121 6.74 -0.20 -3.42
C LEU A 121 6.37 -1.17 -2.29
N PRO A 122 5.26 -0.95 -1.54
CA PRO A 122 4.82 -1.88 -0.51
C PRO A 122 4.64 -3.31 -1.06
N ARG A 123 5.11 -4.28 -0.27
CA ARG A 123 4.98 -5.71 -0.60
C ARG A 123 3.62 -6.28 -0.25
N ASP A 124 3.01 -5.79 0.83
CA ASP A 124 1.62 -6.05 1.14
C ASP A 124 0.71 -5.41 0.09
N ILE A 125 -0.29 -6.17 -0.37
CA ILE A 125 -1.19 -5.73 -1.44
C ILE A 125 -2.14 -4.64 -0.97
N VAL A 126 -2.55 -4.66 0.29
CA VAL A 126 -3.43 -3.66 0.88
C VAL A 126 -2.65 -2.38 1.13
N ALA A 127 -1.45 -2.47 1.71
CA ALA A 127 -0.56 -1.32 1.87
C ALA A 127 -0.28 -0.65 0.51
N ARG A 128 -0.16 -1.43 -0.57
CA ARG A 128 0.03 -0.92 -1.93
C ARG A 128 -1.17 -0.12 -2.45
N VAL A 129 -2.39 -0.53 -2.09
CA VAL A 129 -3.62 0.21 -2.40
C VAL A 129 -3.65 1.49 -1.60
N LEU A 130 -3.55 1.41 -0.26
CA LEU A 130 -3.58 2.55 0.65
C LEU A 130 -2.54 3.62 0.29
N ALA A 131 -1.33 3.22 -0.08
CA ALA A 131 -0.23 4.11 -0.46
C ALA A 131 -0.53 4.99 -1.69
N ARG A 132 -1.50 4.60 -2.52
CA ARG A 132 -1.88 5.29 -3.76
C ARG A 132 -3.26 5.94 -3.71
N MET A 133 -3.96 5.84 -2.58
CA MET A 133 -5.20 6.56 -2.36
C MET A 133 -4.94 8.07 -2.27
N ASP A 134 -6.02 8.84 -2.32
CA ASP A 134 -5.94 10.28 -2.11
C ASP A 134 -5.27 10.60 -0.75
N PRO A 135 -4.32 11.56 -0.67
CA PRO A 135 -3.58 11.86 0.54
C PRO A 135 -4.42 12.27 1.75
N THR A 136 -5.69 12.64 1.55
CA THR A 136 -6.66 12.89 2.63
C THR A 136 -6.84 11.70 3.56
N VAL A 137 -6.50 10.46 3.16
CA VAL A 137 -6.57 9.29 4.05
C VAL A 137 -5.37 9.16 4.99
N LEU A 138 -4.32 9.98 4.84
CA LEU A 138 -3.11 9.91 5.67
C LEU A 138 -3.38 9.97 7.20
N PRO A 139 -4.32 10.79 7.71
CA PRO A 139 -4.64 10.80 9.14
C PRO A 139 -5.12 9.43 9.65
N ILE A 140 -5.91 8.72 8.84
CA ILE A 140 -6.42 7.38 9.19
C ILE A 140 -5.27 6.36 9.23
N LEU A 141 -4.36 6.42 8.25
CA LEU A 141 -3.16 5.57 8.25
C LEU A 141 -2.24 5.87 9.43
N THR A 142 -2.12 7.15 9.80
CA THR A 142 -1.33 7.61 10.93
C THR A 142 -1.90 7.09 12.26
N ALA A 143 -3.22 7.12 12.44
CA ALA A 143 -3.88 6.49 13.59
C ALA A 143 -3.61 4.98 13.64
N ALA A 144 -3.64 4.29 12.49
CA ALA A 144 -3.28 2.87 12.43
C ALA A 144 -1.80 2.60 12.79
N VAL A 145 -0.86 3.51 12.43
CA VAL A 145 0.52 3.43 12.91
C VAL A 145 0.56 3.53 14.44
N HIS A 146 -0.23 4.39 15.07
CA HIS A 146 -0.20 4.63 16.52
C HIS A 146 -0.91 3.53 17.34
N ASP A 147 -2.11 3.12 16.93
CA ASP A 147 -3.01 2.26 17.72
C ASP A 147 -3.14 0.83 17.20
N GLY A 148 -2.69 0.59 15.96
CA GLY A 148 -2.92 -0.68 15.29
C GLY A 148 -2.21 -1.88 15.94
N PRO A 149 -2.75 -3.10 15.77
CA PRO A 149 -2.03 -4.32 16.12
C PRO A 149 -0.79 -4.47 15.23
N ARG A 150 0.26 -5.08 15.78
CA ARG A 150 1.58 -5.23 15.13
C ARG A 150 1.50 -5.70 13.67
N VAL A 151 0.65 -6.69 13.36
CA VAL A 151 0.49 -7.26 12.01
C VAL A 151 0.07 -6.22 10.97
N GLN A 152 -0.75 -5.24 11.37
CA GLN A 152 -1.19 -4.15 10.50
C GLN A 152 -0.14 -3.04 10.45
N VAL A 153 0.43 -2.69 11.62
CA VAL A 153 1.39 -1.59 11.77
C VAL A 153 2.59 -1.78 10.86
N VAL A 154 3.17 -2.98 10.82
CA VAL A 154 4.32 -3.23 9.94
C VAL A 154 4.01 -2.97 8.48
N GLU A 155 2.80 -3.22 8.00
CA GLU A 155 2.46 -2.99 6.60
C GLU A 155 2.00 -1.55 6.33
N VAL A 156 1.28 -0.92 7.27
CA VAL A 156 0.82 0.47 7.09
C VAL A 156 1.97 1.48 7.10
N ILE A 157 3.08 1.20 7.80
CA ILE A 157 4.29 2.03 7.77
C ILE A 157 4.81 2.20 6.34
N ASP A 158 4.81 1.12 5.53
CA ASP A 158 5.24 1.20 4.13
C ASP A 158 4.31 2.11 3.32
N ALA A 159 3.00 2.11 3.61
CA ALA A 159 2.03 2.97 2.94
C ALA A 159 2.20 4.44 3.33
N VAL A 160 2.37 4.74 4.63
CA VAL A 160 2.61 6.09 5.15
C VAL A 160 3.89 6.68 4.56
N GLY A 161 4.99 5.93 4.60
CA GLY A 161 6.26 6.38 4.04
C GLY A 161 6.17 6.63 2.53
N PHE A 162 5.52 5.74 1.78
CA PHE A 162 5.31 5.92 0.34
C PHE A 162 4.47 7.17 0.03
N MET A 163 3.36 7.35 0.74
CA MET A 163 2.46 8.50 0.54
C MET A 163 3.17 9.82 0.86
N CYS A 164 3.91 9.89 1.96
CA CYS A 164 4.69 11.08 2.31
C CYS A 164 5.83 11.34 1.30
N PHE A 165 6.40 10.30 0.69
CA PHE A 165 7.45 10.47 -0.30
C PHE A 165 6.94 11.03 -1.64
N TYR A 166 5.80 10.54 -2.12
CA TYR A 166 5.33 10.80 -3.49
C TYR A 166 4.23 11.84 -3.61
N SER A 167 3.44 12.04 -2.56
CA SER A 167 2.20 12.83 -2.64
C SER A 167 2.32 14.18 -1.96
N SER A 168 1.50 15.13 -2.42
CA SER A 168 1.33 16.45 -1.82
C SER A 168 0.47 16.37 -0.56
N VAL A 169 1.04 15.84 0.52
CA VAL A 169 0.43 15.85 1.86
C VAL A 169 0.60 17.23 2.53
N THR A 170 -0.35 17.61 3.39
CA THR A 170 -0.23 18.87 4.13
C THR A 170 0.95 18.80 5.12
N ALA A 171 1.52 19.95 5.48
CA ALA A 171 2.59 20.01 6.47
C ALA A 171 2.13 19.45 7.84
N THR A 172 0.88 19.71 8.22
CA THR A 172 0.27 19.22 9.45
C THR A 172 0.19 17.69 9.47
N ASP A 173 -0.34 17.07 8.41
CA ASP A 173 -0.49 15.62 8.36
C ASP A 173 0.86 14.92 8.23
N ARG A 174 1.80 15.52 7.49
CA ARG A 174 3.18 15.03 7.39
C ARG A 174 3.88 15.02 8.75
N LEU A 175 3.74 16.10 9.53
CA LEU A 175 4.30 16.18 10.87
C LEU A 175 3.63 15.19 11.84
N ALA A 176 2.31 15.00 11.74
CA ALA A 176 1.60 14.00 12.53
C ALA A 176 2.08 12.57 12.21
N ALA A 177 2.25 12.25 10.92
CA ALA A 177 2.80 10.97 10.48
C ALA A 177 4.22 10.74 11.02
N LEU A 178 5.10 11.74 10.96
CA LEU A 178 6.45 11.66 11.53
C LEU A 178 6.39 11.35 13.04
N ARG A 179 5.58 12.09 13.80
CA ARG A 179 5.44 11.89 15.24
C ARG A 179 4.93 10.49 15.58
N ALA A 180 3.97 9.97 14.83
CA ALA A 180 3.48 8.61 15.01
C ALA A 180 4.57 7.56 14.73
N LEU A 181 5.38 7.75 13.68
CA LEU A 181 6.51 6.88 13.36
C LEU A 181 7.58 6.89 14.46
N ILE A 182 7.95 8.08 14.97
CA ILE A 182 8.92 8.21 16.09
C ILE A 182 8.38 7.53 17.35
N GLY A 183 7.13 7.80 17.72
CA GLY A 183 6.49 7.16 18.89
C GLY A 183 6.43 5.64 18.76
N ARG A 184 6.15 5.13 17.55
CA ARG A 184 6.17 3.69 17.30
C ARG A 184 7.58 3.10 17.34
N LEU A 185 8.60 3.82 16.86
CA LEU A 185 9.99 3.39 16.93
C LEU A 185 10.43 3.19 18.38
N HIS A 186 10.15 4.17 19.25
CA HIS A 186 10.52 4.13 20.66
C HIS A 186 9.84 2.97 21.43
N SER A 187 8.63 2.60 21.05
CA SER A 187 7.90 1.49 21.67
C SER A 187 8.26 0.10 21.09
N SER A 188 9.13 0.03 20.07
CA SER A 188 9.37 -1.20 19.29
C SER A 188 10.85 -1.61 19.22
N LEU A 189 11.63 -1.35 20.28
CA LEU A 189 13.09 -1.55 20.30
C LEU A 189 13.53 -2.99 19.96
N ASN A 190 12.74 -4.00 20.34
CA ASN A 190 13.02 -5.42 20.10
C ASN A 190 12.40 -5.96 18.81
N ASP A 191 11.74 -5.12 18.02
CA ASP A 191 11.04 -5.51 16.81
C ASP A 191 11.82 -5.06 15.58
N GLU A 192 12.75 -5.90 15.14
CA GLU A 192 13.68 -5.56 14.05
C GLU A 192 12.97 -5.19 12.75
N LEU A 193 11.91 -5.92 12.40
CA LEU A 193 11.15 -5.65 11.17
C LEU A 193 10.45 -4.30 11.25
N MET A 194 9.81 -3.99 12.39
CA MET A 194 9.13 -2.71 12.55
C MET A 194 10.12 -1.55 12.54
N ARG A 195 11.23 -1.66 13.29
CA ARG A 195 12.31 -0.67 13.28
C ARG A 195 12.85 -0.43 11.88
N TRP A 196 13.13 -1.51 11.14
CA TRP A 196 13.64 -1.41 9.78
C TRP A 196 12.67 -0.67 8.84
N LYS A 197 11.37 -0.97 8.92
CA LYS A 197 10.38 -0.28 8.09
C LYS A 197 10.18 1.18 8.48
N ILE A 198 10.26 1.52 9.77
CA ILE A 198 10.21 2.93 10.21
C ILE A 198 11.45 3.69 9.73
N VAL A 199 12.65 3.09 9.88
CA VAL A 199 13.90 3.66 9.38
C VAL A 199 13.84 3.88 7.87
N ARG A 200 13.20 2.99 7.11
CA ARG A 200 12.90 3.24 5.70
C ARG A 200 11.96 4.44 5.52
N ALA A 201 10.81 4.45 6.21
CA ALA A 201 9.81 5.50 6.09
C ALA A 201 10.37 6.92 6.34
N PHE A 202 11.40 7.02 7.19
CA PHE A 202 12.14 8.26 7.44
C PHE A 202 12.81 8.89 6.22
N GLU A 203 13.03 8.15 5.12
CA GLU A 203 13.52 8.74 3.86
C GLU A 203 12.56 9.79 3.27
N SER A 204 11.30 9.79 3.71
CA SER A 204 10.24 10.70 3.28
C SER A 204 10.16 12.01 4.07
N PHE A 205 11.04 12.23 5.05
CA PHE A 205 10.95 13.34 5.99
C PHE A 205 12.29 14.06 6.16
N ASN A 206 12.45 15.23 5.54
CA ASN A 206 13.59 16.12 5.79
C ASN A 206 13.33 16.98 7.03
N HIS A 207 13.44 16.36 8.21
CA HIS A 207 13.21 16.99 9.50
C HIS A 207 14.37 16.68 10.45
N SER A 208 14.75 17.61 11.32
CA SER A 208 15.91 17.47 12.21
C SER A 208 15.87 16.18 13.03
N ASP A 209 14.73 15.86 13.64
CA ASP A 209 14.58 14.64 14.45
C ASP A 209 14.86 13.38 13.62
N THR A 210 14.36 13.34 12.38
CA THR A 210 14.59 12.23 11.48
C THR A 210 16.06 12.07 11.15
N LEU A 211 16.75 13.17 10.81
CA LEU A 211 18.16 13.14 10.45
C LEU A 211 19.03 12.68 11.63
N THR A 212 18.73 13.18 12.84
CA THR A 212 19.40 12.78 14.08
C THR A 212 19.19 11.29 14.36
N ILE A 213 17.95 10.80 14.34
CA ILE A 213 17.64 9.39 14.59
C ILE A 213 18.33 8.48 13.56
N LEU A 214 18.32 8.86 12.28
CA LEU A 214 19.00 8.09 11.24
C LEU A 214 20.51 8.02 11.47
N GLN A 215 21.13 9.12 11.89
CA GLN A 215 22.56 9.15 12.23
C GLN A 215 22.88 8.25 13.44
N GLU A 216 22.08 8.33 14.51
CA GLU A 216 22.21 7.44 15.68
C GLU A 216 22.09 5.97 15.29
N VAL A 217 21.14 5.61 14.43
CA VAL A 217 20.98 4.24 13.93
C VAL A 217 22.20 3.80 13.09
N ILE A 218 22.80 4.70 12.31
CA ILE A 218 24.03 4.41 11.56
C ILE A 218 25.19 4.08 12.51
N ASP A 219 25.33 4.87 13.57
CA ASP A 219 26.47 4.78 14.48
C ASP A 219 26.35 3.61 15.47
N GLU A 220 25.15 3.36 15.99
CA GLU A 220 24.94 2.48 17.14
C GLU A 220 24.26 1.14 16.80
N CYS A 221 23.49 1.05 15.71
CA CYS A 221 22.67 -0.14 15.46
C CYS A 221 23.53 -1.35 15.09
N ALA A 222 23.51 -2.40 15.91
CA ALA A 222 24.24 -3.64 15.66
C ALA A 222 23.72 -4.46 14.46
N ILE A 223 22.49 -4.22 14.01
CA ILE A 223 21.85 -4.98 12.92
C ILE A 223 22.24 -4.38 11.56
N PRO A 224 23.04 -5.08 10.73
CA PRO A 224 23.57 -4.49 9.50
C PRO A 224 22.48 -4.04 8.52
N ALA A 225 21.38 -4.80 8.39
CA ALA A 225 20.28 -4.46 7.50
C ALA A 225 19.58 -3.14 7.88
N ILE A 226 19.44 -2.87 9.18
CA ILE A 226 18.85 -1.62 9.67
C ILE A 226 19.82 -0.46 9.48
N ARG A 227 21.10 -0.65 9.80
CA ARG A 227 22.15 0.35 9.58
C ARG A 227 22.26 0.76 8.12
N GLN A 228 22.23 -0.20 7.20
CA GLN A 228 22.27 0.05 5.75
C GLN A 228 21.03 0.80 5.26
N GLU A 229 19.84 0.44 5.74
CA GLU A 229 18.62 1.19 5.42
C GLU A 229 18.72 2.62 5.96
N ALA A 230 19.23 2.83 7.17
CA ALA A 230 19.40 4.18 7.74
C ALA A 230 20.34 5.06 6.91
N GLN A 231 21.47 4.51 6.45
CA GLN A 231 22.39 5.22 5.56
C GLN A 231 21.72 5.67 4.27
N ARG A 232 20.90 4.79 3.69
CA ARG A 232 20.12 5.09 2.49
C ARG A 232 19.06 6.15 2.78
N SER A 233 18.27 5.95 3.82
CA SER A 233 17.20 6.87 4.20
C SER A 233 17.73 8.27 4.47
N LEU A 234 18.88 8.40 5.14
CA LEU A 234 19.52 9.70 5.40
C LEU A 234 19.88 10.40 4.10
N THR A 235 20.49 9.67 3.16
CA THR A 235 20.87 10.17 1.83
C THR A 235 19.68 10.68 1.01
N LEU A 236 18.50 10.10 1.23
CA LEU A 236 17.29 10.44 0.48
C LEU A 236 16.44 11.49 1.19
N ALA A 237 16.38 11.46 2.52
CA ALA A 237 15.69 12.45 3.34
C ALA A 237 16.20 13.87 3.07
N VAL A 238 17.51 14.07 3.01
CA VAL A 238 18.12 15.39 2.71
C VAL A 238 17.78 15.94 1.32
N LYS A 239 17.25 15.09 0.41
CA LYS A 239 16.80 15.50 -0.93
C LYS A 239 15.32 15.87 -0.95
N GLN A 240 14.56 15.54 0.10
CA GLN A 240 13.17 15.96 0.23
C GLN A 240 13.10 17.44 0.59
N PRO A 241 12.00 18.13 0.27
CA PRO A 241 11.76 19.49 0.75
C PRO A 241 11.88 19.55 2.27
N ALA A 242 12.59 20.56 2.78
CA ALA A 242 12.72 20.78 4.21
C ALA A 242 11.35 20.97 4.85
N MET A 243 11.13 20.32 5.99
CA MET A 243 9.89 20.39 6.77
C MET A 243 10.08 21.25 8.01
#